data_AF-A0A7S2Y7F6-F1
#
_entry.id   AF-A0A7S2Y7F6-F1
#
_cell.length_a   1.000
_cell.length_b   1.000
_cell.length_c   1.000
_cell.angle_alpha   90.00
_cell.angle_beta   90.00
_cell.angle_gamma   90.00
#
_symmetry.space_group_name_H-M   'P 1'
#
loop_
_entity.id
_entity.type
_entity.pdbx_description
1 polymer ?
#
loop_
_entity_poly.entity_id
_entity_poly.type
_entity_poly.pdbx_seq_one_letter_code
_entity_poly.pdbx_strand_id
1 'polypeptide(L)'
;GQVGFMGVETILGFTLDHGINQKNVPHTPIFLVKVAYGGRDLAIDFRPPSAGKGNYSDPFHGFAATDSAAHSKTVHGKPVCDYGYRYRSMLQDLQQALHNIGNVIPGYNNSHVGYHLAGMVWLQGMSDIVDEAKTREYASNLRHLIRDVRHDLHAPQLPVVVAEVGNHGTLDMMHRRNRPQDEIQRVEYFRSSVQDLLEQKPELEHTTRYVKTAHYAMGFDDAQQPHVSHYDKYFHYYGRPEPYFHIGQQLGRALLELLSPATNQKKKNMQSSNKGKQSLNRQQEERKAARQEHGRQQQSLSPQKKTTAVLNFSVGPGTMPSLHGTFHLQDAPIISGP
;
A
#
# COMPACT_ATOMS: atom_id res chain seq x y z
N GLY A 1 -20.43 -21.42 27.37
CA GLY A 1 -19.15 -21.00 26.78
C GLY A 1 -19.41 -20.52 25.38
N GLN A 2 -19.04 -19.29 25.04
CA GLN A 2 -19.03 -18.86 23.64
C GLN A 2 -18.04 -19.74 22.91
N VAL A 3 -18.53 -20.54 21.95
CA VAL A 3 -17.67 -21.25 21.01
C VAL A 3 -16.95 -20.15 20.23
N GLY A 4 -15.70 -19.89 20.58
CA GLY A 4 -14.86 -18.97 19.82
C GLY A 4 -14.74 -19.52 18.41
N PHE A 5 -15.36 -18.84 17.44
CA PHE A 5 -15.13 -19.13 16.04
C PHE A 5 -13.62 -19.01 15.78
N MET A 6 -12.94 -20.14 15.53
CA MET A 6 -11.56 -20.10 15.04
C MET A 6 -11.58 -19.48 13.65
N GLY A 7 -11.17 -18.22 13.55
CA GLY A 7 -10.97 -17.56 12.26
C GLY A 7 -9.59 -17.87 11.68
N VAL A 8 -9.28 -17.24 10.54
CA VAL A 8 -7.99 -17.38 9.84
C VAL A 8 -6.78 -16.99 10.69
N GLU A 9 -7.00 -16.18 11.74
CA GLU A 9 -5.96 -15.59 12.58
C GLU A 9 -5.09 -16.62 13.30
N THR A 10 -5.67 -17.68 13.87
CA THR A 10 -4.90 -18.67 14.65
C THR A 10 -3.89 -19.40 13.77
N ILE A 11 -4.32 -19.82 12.58
CA ILE A 11 -3.48 -20.58 11.65
C ILE A 11 -2.47 -19.67 10.93
N LEU A 12 -2.85 -18.42 10.66
CA LEU A 12 -1.92 -17.38 10.24
C LEU A 12 -0.79 -17.23 11.25
N GLY A 13 -1.10 -17.01 12.53
CA GLY A 13 -0.11 -16.85 13.60
C GLY A 13 0.85 -18.04 13.73
N PHE A 14 0.31 -19.26 13.72
CA PHE A 14 1.11 -20.49 13.73
C PHE A 14 2.07 -20.57 12.54
N THR A 15 1.59 -20.26 11.33
CA THR A 15 2.41 -20.30 10.11
C THR A 15 3.53 -19.26 10.17
N LEU A 16 3.24 -18.06 10.68
CA LEU A 16 4.23 -16.99 10.83
C LEU A 16 5.31 -17.37 11.85
N ASP A 17 4.92 -17.89 13.02
CA ASP A 17 5.85 -18.33 14.06
C ASP A 17 6.82 -19.40 13.51
N HIS A 18 6.27 -20.43 12.88
CA HIS A 18 7.08 -21.50 12.30
C HIS A 18 8.03 -20.98 11.21
N GLY A 19 7.56 -20.13 10.30
CA GLY A 19 8.35 -19.64 9.18
C GLY A 19 9.41 -18.60 9.54
N ILE A 20 9.15 -17.74 10.53
CA ILE A 20 10.11 -16.73 11.02
C ILE A 20 11.21 -17.40 11.86
N ASN A 21 10.82 -18.29 12.78
CA ASN A 21 11.76 -18.96 13.69
C ASN A 21 12.71 -19.92 12.93
N GLN A 22 12.33 -20.42 11.74
CA GLN A 22 13.21 -21.20 10.88
C GLN A 22 14.31 -20.39 10.18
N LYS A 23 14.20 -19.05 10.09
CA LYS A 23 15.16 -18.19 9.36
C LYS A 23 16.29 -17.64 10.25
N ASN A 24 16.68 -18.36 11.30
CA ASN A 24 17.68 -17.94 12.31
C ASN A 24 17.31 -16.64 13.06
N VAL A 25 16.03 -16.29 13.12
CA VAL A 25 15.55 -15.25 14.04
C VAL A 25 15.31 -15.94 15.39
N PRO A 26 15.95 -15.51 16.50
CA PRO A 26 15.64 -16.04 17.83
C PRO A 26 14.13 -15.96 18.07
N HIS A 27 13.54 -16.98 18.71
CA HIS A 27 12.09 -17.10 18.99
C HIS A 27 11.44 -15.74 19.27
N THR A 28 10.85 -15.15 18.24
CA THR A 28 10.27 -13.81 18.32
C THR A 28 8.78 -14.00 18.46
N PRO A 29 8.18 -13.63 19.61
CA PRO A 29 6.74 -13.80 19.82
C PRO A 29 5.94 -13.07 18.73
N ILE A 30 4.99 -13.79 18.12
CA ILE A 30 4.05 -13.20 17.16
C ILE A 30 2.82 -12.71 17.92
N PHE A 31 2.59 -11.40 17.89
CA PHE A 31 1.40 -10.78 18.45
C PHE A 31 0.42 -10.44 17.33
N LEU A 32 -0.76 -11.09 17.34
CA LEU A 32 -1.83 -10.82 16.40
C LEU A 32 -2.84 -9.85 17.00
N VAL A 33 -3.11 -8.78 16.26
CA VAL A 33 -4.15 -7.80 16.62
C VAL A 33 -5.34 -7.98 15.68
N LYS A 34 -6.45 -8.49 16.22
CA LYS A 34 -7.69 -8.69 15.45
C LYS A 34 -8.56 -7.44 15.52
N VAL A 35 -8.64 -6.73 14.40
CA VAL A 35 -9.47 -5.53 14.20
C VAL A 35 -10.46 -5.74 13.04
N ALA A 36 -11.12 -6.89 13.07
CA ALA A 36 -12.11 -7.28 12.07
C ALA A 36 -13.53 -7.13 12.63
N TYR A 37 -14.40 -6.43 11.89
CA TYR A 37 -15.78 -6.18 12.27
C TYR A 37 -16.72 -6.80 11.22
N GLY A 38 -17.64 -7.65 11.65
CA GLY A 38 -18.54 -8.37 10.74
C GLY A 38 -19.54 -7.45 10.03
N GLY A 39 -19.86 -7.80 8.78
CA GLY A 39 -20.91 -7.14 7.98
C GLY A 39 -20.65 -5.68 7.63
N ARG A 40 -19.37 -5.28 7.54
CA ARG A 40 -18.93 -3.93 7.18
C ARG A 40 -18.36 -3.88 5.77
N ASP A 41 -18.55 -2.75 5.10
CA ASP A 41 -18.08 -2.54 3.72
C ASP A 41 -16.84 -1.62 3.64
N LEU A 42 -16.13 -1.68 2.51
CA LEU A 42 -15.01 -0.78 2.23
C LEU A 42 -15.48 0.56 1.65
N ALA A 43 -16.60 0.54 0.93
CA ALA A 43 -17.17 1.72 0.30
C ALA A 43 -17.58 2.81 1.30
N ILE A 44 -17.92 2.45 2.54
CA ILE A 44 -18.50 3.33 3.56
C ILE A 44 -17.82 3.15 4.91
N ASP A 45 -17.89 1.97 5.52
CA ASP A 45 -17.43 1.76 6.91
C ASP A 45 -15.92 1.92 7.04
N PHE A 46 -15.17 1.23 6.17
CA PHE A 46 -13.71 1.28 6.12
C PHE A 46 -13.19 2.29 5.08
N ARG A 47 -14.07 3.17 4.56
CA ARG A 47 -13.67 4.10 3.50
C ARG A 47 -12.47 4.94 3.96
N PRO A 48 -11.31 4.83 3.31
CA PRO A 48 -10.10 5.52 3.72
C PRO A 48 -10.22 7.03 3.44
N PRO A 49 -9.64 7.90 4.29
CA PRO A 49 -9.79 9.35 4.14
C PRO A 49 -9.41 9.89 2.75
N SER A 50 -8.36 9.35 2.13
CA SER A 50 -7.91 9.79 0.81
C SER A 50 -8.80 9.36 -0.36
N ALA A 51 -9.76 8.45 -0.16
CA ALA A 51 -10.79 8.12 -1.14
C ALA A 51 -11.94 9.15 -1.19
N GLY A 52 -11.90 10.17 -0.33
CA GLY A 52 -12.95 11.18 -0.21
C GLY A 52 -14.27 10.60 0.29
N LYS A 53 -15.37 11.34 0.11
CA LYS A 53 -16.71 10.85 0.43
C LYS A 53 -17.25 10.00 -0.71
N GLY A 54 -17.98 8.94 -0.39
CA GLY A 54 -18.77 8.19 -1.37
C GLY A 54 -20.08 8.91 -1.71
N ASN A 55 -20.85 8.33 -2.62
CA ASN A 55 -22.18 8.81 -3.00
C ASN A 55 -23.25 7.73 -2.73
N TYR A 56 -23.40 7.36 -1.45
CA TYR A 56 -24.37 6.34 -1.03
C TYR A 56 -25.44 6.99 -0.16
N SER A 57 -26.71 6.81 -0.53
CA SER A 57 -27.88 7.41 0.12
C SER A 57 -28.19 6.80 1.49
N ASP A 58 -27.72 5.58 1.75
CA ASP A 58 -27.80 4.93 3.05
C ASP A 58 -26.44 4.28 3.41
N PRO A 59 -25.67 4.87 4.33
CA PRO A 59 -24.38 4.34 4.74
C PRO A 59 -24.45 3.03 5.55
N PHE A 60 -25.64 2.54 5.91
CA PHE A 60 -25.81 1.39 6.82
C PHE A 60 -26.15 0.06 6.15
N HIS A 61 -26.12 -0.03 4.81
CA HIS A 61 -26.37 -1.29 4.09
C HIS A 61 -25.17 -2.24 4.15
N GLY A 62 -24.96 -2.84 5.33
CA GLY A 62 -24.10 -4.00 5.56
C GLY A 62 -24.93 -5.20 6.04
N PHE A 63 -24.45 -6.41 5.79
CA PHE A 63 -25.14 -7.68 6.13
C PHE A 63 -25.39 -7.89 7.63
N ALA A 64 -24.85 -7.01 8.50
CA ALA A 64 -25.00 -7.08 9.95
C ALA A 64 -25.62 -5.81 10.54
N ALA A 65 -26.95 -5.74 10.50
CA ALA A 65 -27.73 -4.92 11.43
C ALA A 65 -27.73 -5.52 12.85
N THR A 66 -26.65 -6.14 13.32
CA THR A 66 -26.61 -6.79 14.66
C THR A 66 -25.76 -6.05 15.67
N ASP A 67 -24.99 -5.05 15.23
CA ASP A 67 -24.30 -4.17 16.15
C ASP A 67 -25.32 -3.16 16.71
N SER A 68 -25.63 -3.24 18.01
CA SER A 68 -26.50 -2.27 18.69
C SER A 68 -25.97 -0.83 18.54
N ALA A 69 -24.67 -0.67 18.32
CA ALA A 69 -24.02 0.59 17.98
C ALA A 69 -24.35 1.10 16.56
N ALA A 70 -24.70 0.23 15.61
CA ALA A 70 -25.14 0.61 14.27
C ALA A 70 -26.64 0.94 14.19
N HIS A 71 -27.44 0.45 15.14
CA HIS A 71 -28.81 0.93 15.35
C HIS A 71 -28.86 2.31 16.02
N SER A 72 -27.78 2.68 16.72
CA SER A 72 -27.62 4.04 17.19
C SER A 72 -27.14 4.90 16.02
N LYS A 73 -27.91 5.94 15.66
CA LYS A 73 -27.44 6.99 14.74
C LYS A 73 -26.20 7.71 15.27
N THR A 74 -25.75 7.42 16.51
CA THR A 74 -24.56 8.00 17.13
C THR A 74 -23.75 6.99 17.96
N VAL A 75 -22.42 6.95 17.83
CA VAL A 75 -21.54 6.27 18.80
C VAL A 75 -20.68 7.35 19.50
N HIS A 76 -20.67 7.36 20.83
CA HIS A 76 -20.05 8.41 21.66
C HIS A 76 -20.53 9.85 21.33
N GLY A 77 -21.81 10.03 21.01
CA GLY A 77 -22.39 11.34 20.70
C GLY A 77 -22.03 11.89 19.31
N LYS A 78 -21.35 11.12 18.46
CA LYS A 78 -21.05 11.49 17.06
C LYS A 78 -21.89 10.66 16.09
N PRO A 79 -22.44 11.25 15.00
CA PRO A 79 -23.20 10.50 14.01
C PRO A 79 -22.42 9.29 13.48
N VAL A 80 -23.07 8.13 13.37
CA VAL A 80 -22.49 6.90 12.77
C VAL A 80 -22.42 7.01 11.23
N CYS A 81 -22.89 8.12 10.67
CA CYS A 81 -22.94 8.42 9.23
C CYS A 81 -21.64 9.02 8.65
N ASP A 82 -20.47 8.80 9.28
CA ASP A 82 -19.21 9.35 8.79
C ASP A 82 -18.40 8.27 8.06
N TYR A 83 -18.18 8.48 6.76
CA TYR A 83 -17.34 7.63 5.92
C TYR A 83 -16.01 7.31 6.62
N GLY A 84 -15.66 6.03 6.73
CA GLY A 84 -14.42 5.57 7.36
C GLY A 84 -14.49 5.42 8.88
N TYR A 85 -15.67 5.39 9.50
CA TYR A 85 -15.77 5.24 10.95
C TYR A 85 -15.03 3.99 11.45
N ARG A 86 -15.17 2.87 10.74
CA ARG A 86 -14.43 1.63 11.05
C ARG A 86 -12.97 1.68 10.67
N TYR A 87 -12.58 2.44 9.65
CA TYR A 87 -11.17 2.72 9.38
C TYR A 87 -10.49 3.38 10.60
N ARG A 88 -11.12 4.41 11.16
CA ARG A 88 -10.58 5.12 12.34
C ARG A 88 -10.62 4.26 13.59
N SER A 89 -11.70 3.50 13.79
CA SER A 89 -11.84 2.56 14.91
C SER A 89 -10.77 1.46 14.86
N MET A 90 -10.48 0.93 13.67
CA MET A 90 -9.44 -0.07 13.43
C MET A 90 -8.06 0.45 13.86
N LEU A 91 -7.71 1.70 13.53
CA LEU A 91 -6.44 2.31 13.94
C LEU A 91 -6.39 2.58 15.45
N GLN A 92 -7.50 3.00 16.04
CA GLN A 92 -7.60 3.22 17.50
C GLN A 92 -7.44 1.91 18.27
N ASP A 93 -8.15 0.86 17.87
CA ASP A 93 -8.06 -0.46 18.51
C ASP A 93 -6.65 -1.06 18.34
N LEU A 94 -6.01 -0.83 17.19
CA LEU A 94 -4.61 -1.21 16.97
C LEU A 94 -3.67 -0.46 17.93
N GLN A 95 -3.77 0.85 18.02
CA GLN A 95 -2.94 1.65 18.94
C GLN A 95 -3.15 1.24 20.39
N GLN A 96 -4.39 0.97 20.79
CA GLN A 96 -4.71 0.49 22.13
C GLN A 96 -4.10 -0.89 22.39
N ALA A 97 -4.19 -1.83 21.44
CA ALA A 97 -3.57 -3.14 21.57
C ALA A 97 -2.04 -3.03 21.71
N LEU A 98 -1.40 -2.18 20.90
CA LEU A 98 0.05 -1.97 20.92
C LEU A 98 0.52 -1.31 22.23
N HIS A 99 -0.24 -0.38 22.79
CA HIS A 99 0.07 0.22 24.09
C HIS A 99 -0.01 -0.79 25.24
N ASN A 100 -0.87 -1.81 25.09
CA ASN A 100 -1.16 -2.80 26.14
C ASN A 100 -0.46 -4.16 25.92
N ILE A 101 0.56 -4.27 25.04
CA ILE A 101 1.27 -5.54 24.79
C ILE A 101 1.79 -6.17 26.08
N GLY A 102 2.28 -5.36 27.04
CA GLY A 102 2.78 -5.82 28.33
C GLY A 102 1.75 -6.58 29.18
N ASN A 103 0.47 -6.34 28.95
CA ASN A 103 -0.61 -7.03 29.65
C ASN A 103 -0.93 -8.39 29.01
N VAL A 104 -0.53 -8.61 27.75
CA VAL A 104 -0.87 -9.80 26.97
C VAL A 104 0.33 -10.73 26.82
N ILE A 105 1.54 -10.19 26.69
CA ILE A 105 2.76 -10.95 26.47
C ILE A 105 3.61 -10.93 27.76
N PRO A 106 3.68 -12.05 28.51
CA PRO A 106 4.48 -12.13 29.72
C PRO A 106 5.95 -11.78 29.45
N GLY A 107 6.52 -10.92 30.30
CA GLY A 107 7.93 -10.50 30.19
C GLY A 107 8.19 -9.40 29.15
N TYR A 108 7.16 -8.86 28.49
CA TYR A 108 7.33 -7.69 27.62
C TYR A 108 7.59 -6.42 28.44
N ASN A 109 8.70 -5.73 28.14
CA ASN A 109 9.09 -4.49 28.81
C ASN A 109 9.27 -3.36 27.79
N ASN A 110 8.37 -2.38 27.81
CA ASN A 110 8.36 -1.19 26.95
C ASN A 110 9.68 -0.40 26.96
N SER A 111 10.47 -0.53 28.03
CA SER A 111 11.72 0.22 28.23
C SER A 111 12.90 -0.37 27.44
N HIS A 112 12.81 -1.63 27.00
CA HIS A 112 13.93 -2.37 26.37
C HIS A 112 13.52 -3.24 25.17
N VAL A 113 12.24 -3.54 24.99
CA VAL A 113 11.71 -4.42 23.94
C VAL A 113 10.69 -3.66 23.10
N GLY A 114 11.08 -3.26 21.88
CA GLY A 114 10.15 -2.68 20.91
C GLY A 114 9.33 -3.75 20.20
N TYR A 115 8.37 -3.33 19.38
CA TYR A 115 7.69 -4.19 18.41
C TYR A 115 8.01 -3.76 16.98
N HIS A 116 7.83 -4.67 16.02
CA HIS A 116 7.88 -4.36 14.60
C HIS A 116 6.58 -4.80 13.94
N LEU A 117 5.96 -3.92 13.15
CA LEU A 117 4.77 -4.26 12.36
C LEU A 117 5.16 -5.20 11.22
N ALA A 118 4.92 -6.50 11.40
CA ALA A 118 5.28 -7.53 10.43
C ALA A 118 4.44 -7.43 9.13
N GLY A 119 3.20 -6.99 9.23
CA GLY A 119 2.33 -6.77 8.08
C GLY A 119 0.86 -6.70 8.46
N MET A 120 0.03 -6.50 7.45
CA MET A 120 -1.43 -6.48 7.54
C MET A 120 -2.02 -7.58 6.66
N VAL A 121 -3.06 -8.24 7.14
CA VAL A 121 -3.89 -9.14 6.35
C VAL A 121 -5.26 -8.52 6.18
N TRP A 122 -5.73 -8.42 4.95
CA TRP A 122 -7.04 -7.86 4.60
C TRP A 122 -7.90 -8.94 3.95
N LEU A 123 -8.93 -9.39 4.67
CA LEU A 123 -9.96 -10.31 4.17
C LEU A 123 -11.33 -9.66 4.42
N GLN A 124 -11.82 -8.96 3.40
CA GLN A 124 -13.09 -8.24 3.42
C GLN A 124 -13.56 -8.10 1.96
N GLY A 125 -14.84 -7.82 1.76
CA GLY A 125 -15.39 -7.46 0.44
C GLY A 125 -16.76 -8.07 0.15
N MET A 126 -17.21 -9.04 0.96
CA MET A 126 -18.52 -9.68 0.79
C MET A 126 -19.67 -8.67 0.82
N SER A 127 -19.60 -7.65 1.68
CA SER A 127 -20.61 -6.58 1.77
C SER A 127 -20.54 -5.54 0.63
N ASP A 128 -19.42 -5.48 -0.10
CA ASP A 128 -19.28 -4.62 -1.27
C ASP A 128 -19.78 -5.32 -2.54
N ILE A 129 -19.58 -6.64 -2.68
CA ILE A 129 -20.00 -7.46 -3.84
C ILE A 129 -21.52 -7.45 -4.08
N VAL A 130 -22.31 -7.28 -3.02
CA VAL A 130 -23.78 -7.29 -3.12
C VAL A 130 -24.35 -6.04 -3.81
N ASP A 131 -23.56 -4.97 -3.90
CA ASP A 131 -23.95 -3.70 -4.51
C ASP A 131 -23.01 -3.38 -5.69
N GLU A 132 -23.58 -3.14 -6.86
CA GLU A 132 -22.82 -2.90 -8.08
C GLU A 132 -21.94 -1.64 -8.01
N ALA A 133 -22.43 -0.57 -7.38
CA ALA A 133 -21.68 0.67 -7.23
C ALA A 133 -20.52 0.49 -6.25
N LYS A 134 -20.73 -0.20 -5.12
CA LYS A 134 -19.65 -0.53 -4.17
C LYS A 134 -18.60 -1.45 -4.80
N THR A 135 -19.05 -2.46 -5.55
CA THR A 135 -18.18 -3.38 -6.30
C THR A 135 -17.25 -2.63 -7.25
N ARG A 136 -17.78 -1.67 -8.03
CA ARG A 136 -17.00 -0.86 -8.98
C ARG A 136 -15.94 0.02 -8.32
N GLU A 137 -16.21 0.52 -7.12
CA GLU A 137 -15.25 1.36 -6.38
C GLU A 137 -14.22 0.55 -5.59
N TYR A 138 -14.45 -0.74 -5.36
CA TYR A 138 -13.70 -1.51 -4.36
C TYR A 138 -12.19 -1.50 -4.58
N ALA A 139 -11.71 -1.79 -5.79
CA ALA A 139 -10.27 -1.81 -6.08
C ALA A 139 -9.61 -0.43 -5.87
N SER A 140 -10.31 0.65 -6.25
CA SER A 140 -9.83 2.00 -6.01
C SER A 140 -9.74 2.29 -4.50
N ASN A 141 -10.81 1.98 -3.76
CA ASN A 141 -10.85 2.18 -2.31
C ASN A 141 -9.81 1.33 -1.58
N LEU A 142 -9.55 0.10 -2.04
CA LEU A 142 -8.52 -0.77 -1.48
C LEU A 142 -7.11 -0.19 -1.66
N ARG A 143 -6.83 0.43 -2.81
CA ARG A 143 -5.57 1.15 -3.03
C ARG A 143 -5.40 2.29 -2.04
N HIS A 144 -6.44 3.09 -1.84
CA HIS A 144 -6.45 4.18 -0.86
C HIS A 144 -6.27 3.65 0.56
N LEU A 145 -6.93 2.54 0.91
CA LEU A 145 -6.83 1.90 2.22
C LEU A 145 -5.39 1.51 2.52
N ILE A 146 -4.76 0.79 1.59
CA ILE A 146 -3.37 0.37 1.75
C ILE A 146 -2.44 1.58 1.90
N ARG A 147 -2.67 2.64 1.13
CA ARG A 147 -1.86 3.87 1.20
C ARG A 147 -2.01 4.57 2.55
N ASP A 148 -3.24 4.74 3.01
CA ASP A 148 -3.54 5.51 4.20
C ASP A 148 -3.14 4.72 5.46
N VAL A 149 -3.36 3.40 5.51
CA VAL A 149 -2.83 2.56 6.60
C VAL A 149 -1.31 2.67 6.69
N ARG A 150 -0.59 2.63 5.56
CA ARG A 150 0.86 2.80 5.55
C ARG A 150 1.28 4.20 6.02
N HIS A 151 0.52 5.22 5.67
CA HIS A 151 0.78 6.59 6.08
C HIS A 151 0.57 6.77 7.58
N ASP A 152 -0.61 6.38 8.09
CA ASP A 152 -1.05 6.57 9.47
C ASP A 152 -0.26 5.72 10.46
N LEU A 153 0.24 4.55 10.03
CA LEU A 153 1.15 3.71 10.82
C LEU A 153 2.63 4.07 10.63
N HIS A 154 2.94 5.11 9.86
CA HIS A 154 4.30 5.51 9.50
C HIS A 154 5.15 4.34 8.96
N ALA A 155 4.51 3.44 8.22
CA ALA A 155 5.08 2.20 7.72
C ALA A 155 4.95 2.13 6.19
N PRO A 156 5.69 2.95 5.41
CA PRO A 156 5.52 3.08 3.95
C PRO A 156 5.81 1.78 3.17
N GLN A 157 6.42 0.78 3.81
CA GLN A 157 6.74 -0.52 3.23
C GLN A 157 6.02 -1.67 3.93
N LEU A 158 5.00 -1.39 4.75
CA LEU A 158 4.24 -2.42 5.47
C LEU A 158 3.76 -3.49 4.48
N PRO A 159 4.16 -4.76 4.68
CA PRO A 159 3.63 -5.87 3.91
C PRO A 159 2.11 -5.96 4.07
N VAL A 160 1.38 -6.11 2.98
CA VAL A 160 -0.06 -6.31 2.99
C VAL A 160 -0.42 -7.56 2.20
N VAL A 161 -1.15 -8.48 2.80
CA VAL A 161 -1.72 -9.63 2.10
C VAL A 161 -3.23 -9.41 1.99
N VAL A 162 -3.70 -9.30 0.76
CA VAL A 162 -5.13 -9.21 0.41
C VAL A 162 -5.62 -10.61 0.09
N ALA A 163 -6.59 -11.09 0.83
CA ALA A 163 -7.26 -12.34 0.55
C ALA A 163 -8.40 -12.12 -0.45
N GLU A 164 -8.53 -13.02 -1.42
CA GLU A 164 -9.72 -13.12 -2.26
C GLU A 164 -10.97 -13.34 -1.40
N VAL A 165 -12.08 -12.73 -1.79
CA VAL A 165 -13.40 -13.07 -1.24
C VAL A 165 -13.84 -14.41 -1.84
N GLY A 166 -13.40 -15.50 -1.22
CA GLY A 166 -13.54 -16.86 -1.71
C GLY A 166 -14.90 -17.52 -1.43
N ASN A 167 -15.75 -16.91 -0.61
CA ASN A 167 -16.99 -17.46 -0.06
C ASN A 167 -17.92 -18.11 -1.10
N HIS A 168 -18.01 -17.51 -2.28
CA HIS A 168 -18.85 -17.99 -3.39
C HIS A 168 -18.34 -19.29 -4.05
N GLY A 169 -17.09 -19.69 -3.81
CA GLY A 169 -16.39 -20.69 -4.60
C GLY A 169 -15.81 -20.14 -5.89
N THR A 170 -15.24 -21.04 -6.69
CA THR A 170 -14.73 -20.71 -8.04
C THR A 170 -15.91 -20.34 -8.96
N LEU A 171 -15.65 -19.64 -10.06
CA LEU A 171 -16.70 -19.31 -11.04
C LEU A 171 -17.37 -20.58 -11.60
N ASP A 172 -16.59 -21.63 -11.83
CA ASP A 172 -17.10 -22.95 -12.20
C ASP A 172 -18.06 -23.53 -11.14
N MET A 173 -17.72 -23.43 -9.86
CA MET A 173 -18.62 -23.85 -8.78
C MET A 173 -19.90 -23.02 -8.74
N MET A 174 -19.81 -21.70 -8.98
CA MET A 174 -20.97 -20.82 -9.04
C MET A 174 -21.91 -21.19 -10.21
N HIS A 175 -21.35 -21.48 -11.40
CA HIS A 175 -22.12 -21.98 -12.54
C HIS A 175 -22.79 -23.32 -12.21
N ARG A 176 -22.06 -24.28 -11.64
CA ARG A 176 -22.61 -25.59 -11.24
C ARG A 176 -23.72 -25.49 -10.20
N ARG A 177 -23.70 -24.46 -9.36
CA ARG A 177 -24.73 -24.15 -8.36
C ARG A 177 -25.89 -23.32 -8.89
N ASN A 178 -25.93 -23.04 -10.20
CA ASN A 178 -26.94 -22.17 -10.82
C ASN A 178 -27.07 -20.82 -10.11
N ARG A 179 -25.95 -20.21 -9.70
CA ARG A 179 -25.99 -18.86 -9.12
C ARG A 179 -26.49 -17.85 -10.17
N PRO A 180 -27.20 -16.79 -9.75
CA PRO A 180 -27.65 -15.75 -10.66
C PRO A 180 -26.50 -15.17 -11.51
N GLN A 181 -26.72 -15.00 -12.81
CA GLN A 181 -25.66 -14.58 -13.74
C GLN A 181 -25.08 -13.20 -13.37
N ASP A 182 -25.91 -12.30 -12.86
CA ASP A 182 -25.50 -10.98 -12.38
C ASP A 182 -24.58 -11.07 -11.15
N GLU A 183 -24.82 -12.03 -10.26
CA GLU A 183 -23.94 -12.31 -9.12
C GLU A 183 -22.59 -12.85 -9.58
N ILE A 184 -22.59 -13.80 -10.53
CA ILE A 184 -21.36 -14.35 -11.10
C ILE A 184 -20.51 -13.24 -11.72
N GLN A 185 -21.13 -12.36 -12.52
CA GLN A 185 -20.46 -11.22 -13.14
C GLN A 185 -19.89 -10.25 -12.10
N ARG A 186 -20.65 -9.93 -11.03
CA ARG A 186 -20.15 -9.07 -9.94
C ARG A 186 -18.95 -9.69 -9.22
N VAL A 187 -19.02 -10.98 -8.87
CA VAL A 187 -17.93 -11.69 -8.19
C VAL A 187 -16.69 -11.78 -9.08
N GLU A 188 -16.86 -12.11 -10.36
CA GLU A 188 -15.77 -12.15 -11.33
C GLU A 188 -15.09 -10.78 -11.46
N TYR A 189 -15.87 -9.73 -11.72
CA TYR A 189 -15.37 -8.36 -11.83
C TYR A 189 -14.68 -7.89 -10.54
N PHE A 190 -15.26 -8.17 -9.37
CA PHE A 190 -14.66 -7.82 -8.09
C PHE A 190 -13.28 -8.45 -7.94
N ARG A 191 -13.17 -9.76 -8.17
CA ARG A 191 -11.92 -10.50 -8.02
C ARG A 191 -10.87 -10.08 -9.04
N SER A 192 -11.26 -9.88 -10.30
CA SER A 192 -10.35 -9.43 -11.34
C SER A 192 -9.86 -8.00 -11.10
N SER A 193 -10.74 -7.08 -10.71
CA SER A 193 -10.35 -5.68 -10.44
C SER A 193 -9.34 -5.55 -9.29
N VAL A 194 -9.43 -6.40 -8.26
CA VAL A 194 -8.43 -6.47 -7.19
C VAL A 194 -7.12 -7.04 -7.72
N GLN A 195 -7.15 -8.10 -8.53
CA GLN A 195 -5.93 -8.65 -9.13
C GLN A 195 -5.24 -7.62 -10.05
N ASP A 196 -6.01 -6.98 -10.94
CA ASP A 196 -5.57 -5.94 -11.85
C ASP A 196 -4.94 -4.75 -11.11
N LEU A 197 -5.52 -4.35 -9.97
CA LEU A 197 -4.93 -3.32 -9.12
C LEU A 197 -3.49 -3.67 -8.73
N LEU A 198 -3.23 -4.91 -8.30
CA LEU A 198 -1.89 -5.31 -7.85
C LEU A 198 -0.90 -5.44 -9.01
N GLU A 199 -1.37 -5.81 -10.20
CA GLU A 199 -0.53 -5.94 -11.40
C GLU A 199 -0.18 -4.57 -12.01
N GLN A 200 -1.11 -3.61 -11.97
CA GLN A 200 -0.98 -2.31 -12.64
C GLN A 200 -0.39 -1.21 -11.74
N LYS A 201 -0.19 -1.45 -10.44
CA LYS A 201 0.30 -0.45 -9.49
C LYS A 201 1.70 -0.81 -8.96
N PRO A 202 2.77 -0.26 -9.55
CA PRO A 202 4.15 -0.52 -9.12
C PRO A 202 4.41 -0.23 -7.63
N GLU A 203 3.66 0.70 -7.02
CA GLU A 203 3.77 0.98 -5.59
C GLU A 203 3.34 -0.18 -4.68
N LEU A 204 2.61 -1.16 -5.22
CA LEU A 204 2.12 -2.34 -4.50
C LEU A 204 2.95 -3.61 -4.77
N GLU A 205 3.66 -3.68 -5.91
CA GLU A 205 4.27 -4.89 -6.45
C GLU A 205 5.16 -5.67 -5.46
N HIS A 206 5.91 -4.97 -4.61
CA HIS A 206 6.90 -5.59 -3.69
C HIS A 206 6.47 -5.59 -2.23
N THR A 207 5.30 -5.05 -1.95
CA THR A 207 4.79 -4.84 -0.59
C THR A 207 3.41 -5.45 -0.41
N THR A 208 2.78 -5.93 -1.48
CA THR A 208 1.41 -6.43 -1.45
C THR A 208 1.30 -7.76 -2.19
N ARG A 209 0.50 -8.70 -1.68
CA ARG A 209 0.16 -9.96 -2.36
C ARG A 209 -1.34 -10.17 -2.37
N TYR A 210 -1.86 -10.71 -3.46
CA TYR A 210 -3.23 -11.19 -3.55
C TYR A 210 -3.25 -12.71 -3.47
N VAL A 211 -4.01 -13.26 -2.55
CA VAL A 211 -4.09 -14.71 -2.30
C VAL A 211 -5.47 -15.20 -2.72
N LYS A 212 -5.52 -16.05 -3.75
CA LYS A 212 -6.75 -16.72 -4.17
C LYS A 212 -7.20 -17.71 -3.11
N THR A 213 -8.49 -17.71 -2.80
CA THR A 213 -9.10 -18.51 -1.72
C THR A 213 -10.38 -19.21 -2.17
N ALA A 214 -10.91 -18.89 -3.35
CA ALA A 214 -12.15 -19.43 -3.88
C ALA A 214 -12.18 -20.96 -3.94
N HIS A 215 -11.03 -21.60 -4.20
CA HIS A 215 -10.91 -23.06 -4.23
C HIS A 215 -11.04 -23.71 -2.85
N TYR A 216 -10.95 -22.95 -1.76
CA TYR A 216 -11.18 -23.46 -0.40
C TYR A 216 -12.65 -23.43 0.01
N ALA A 217 -13.52 -22.72 -0.72
CA ALA A 217 -14.94 -22.86 -0.50
C ALA A 217 -15.36 -24.25 -0.95
N MET A 218 -15.51 -25.17 0.00
CA MET A 218 -15.82 -26.56 -0.33
C MET A 218 -17.17 -26.70 -1.04
N GLY A 219 -17.23 -27.74 -1.88
CA GLY A 219 -18.36 -28.11 -2.72
C GLY A 219 -19.53 -28.67 -1.91
N PHE A 220 -20.20 -27.83 -1.13
CA PHE A 220 -21.60 -28.10 -0.84
C PHE A 220 -22.38 -27.95 -2.14
N ASP A 221 -22.93 -29.07 -2.59
CA ASP A 221 -24.13 -29.06 -3.39
C ASP A 221 -25.28 -28.88 -2.39
N ASP A 222 -25.85 -27.67 -2.32
CA ASP A 222 -26.98 -27.38 -1.44
C ASP A 222 -28.14 -28.37 -1.68
N ALA A 223 -28.19 -29.03 -2.84
CA ALA A 223 -29.16 -30.08 -3.16
C ALA A 223 -28.86 -31.44 -2.51
N GLN A 224 -27.61 -31.75 -2.15
CA GLN A 224 -27.24 -33.06 -1.59
C GLN A 224 -27.18 -33.12 -0.07
N GLN A 225 -27.26 -31.99 0.64
CA GLN A 225 -27.16 -31.95 2.09
C GLN A 225 -28.23 -31.08 2.77
N PRO A 226 -29.54 -31.40 2.58
CA PRO A 226 -30.66 -30.58 3.06
C PRO A 226 -30.81 -30.52 4.60
N HIS A 227 -30.12 -31.38 5.34
CA HIS A 227 -30.26 -31.52 6.80
C HIS A 227 -29.13 -30.90 7.62
N VAL A 228 -28.11 -30.36 6.97
CA VAL A 228 -27.06 -29.67 7.70
C VAL A 228 -27.56 -28.27 7.96
N SER A 229 -27.93 -28.00 9.21
CA SER A 229 -28.16 -26.67 9.75
C SER A 229 -26.86 -25.87 9.58
N HIS A 230 -26.69 -25.27 8.41
CA HIS A 230 -25.48 -24.57 8.05
C HIS A 230 -25.49 -23.16 8.66
N TYR A 231 -24.73 -22.98 9.73
CA TYR A 231 -24.42 -21.67 10.28
C TYR A 231 -23.99 -20.73 9.14
N ASP A 232 -24.78 -19.69 8.92
CA ASP A 232 -24.53 -18.56 8.02
C ASP A 232 -24.12 -18.93 6.56
N LYS A 233 -24.57 -20.09 6.08
CA LYS A 233 -24.47 -20.56 4.67
C LYS A 233 -23.07 -20.33 4.06
N TYR A 234 -22.99 -20.06 2.75
CA TYR A 234 -21.72 -19.79 2.07
C TYR A 234 -21.03 -18.51 2.57
N PHE A 235 -21.74 -17.59 3.24
CA PHE A 235 -21.17 -16.34 3.76
C PHE A 235 -20.06 -16.58 4.79
N HIS A 236 -20.16 -17.64 5.60
CA HIS A 236 -19.11 -18.04 6.54
C HIS A 236 -18.67 -19.49 6.35
N TYR A 237 -18.52 -19.90 5.09
CA TYR A 237 -18.04 -21.24 4.73
C TYR A 237 -18.84 -22.36 5.43
N TYR A 238 -20.14 -22.16 5.61
CA TYR A 238 -21.08 -23.06 6.25
C TYR A 238 -20.70 -23.40 7.71
N GLY A 239 -19.96 -22.49 8.37
CA GLY A 239 -19.44 -22.67 9.73
C GLY A 239 -18.28 -23.65 9.83
N ARG A 240 -17.68 -24.09 8.70
CA ARG A 240 -16.60 -25.08 8.72
C ARG A 240 -15.26 -24.45 9.04
N PRO A 241 -14.46 -25.03 9.94
CA PRO A 241 -13.13 -24.51 10.28
C PRO A 241 -12.08 -24.76 9.18
N GLU A 242 -12.28 -25.77 8.33
CA GLU A 242 -11.26 -26.23 7.38
C GLU A 242 -10.91 -25.21 6.28
N PRO A 243 -11.86 -24.48 5.66
CA PRO A 243 -11.53 -23.37 4.77
C PRO A 243 -10.71 -22.29 5.48
N TYR A 244 -11.06 -21.91 6.72
CA TYR A 244 -10.30 -20.92 7.48
C TYR A 244 -8.87 -21.39 7.78
N PHE A 245 -8.68 -22.68 8.04
CA PHE A 245 -7.37 -23.26 8.25
C PHE A 245 -6.48 -23.10 7.01
N HIS A 246 -6.96 -23.54 5.85
CA HIS A 246 -6.15 -23.45 4.63
C HIS A 246 -5.93 -22.01 4.18
N ILE A 247 -6.94 -21.15 4.31
CA ILE A 247 -6.81 -19.72 4.02
C ILE A 247 -5.74 -19.11 4.94
N GLY A 248 -5.82 -19.30 6.26
CA GLY A 248 -4.83 -18.80 7.21
C GLY A 248 -3.41 -19.23 6.87
N GLN A 249 -3.22 -20.49 6.47
CA GLN A 249 -1.92 -21.02 6.06
C GLN A 249 -1.37 -20.31 4.81
N GLN A 250 -2.19 -20.10 3.77
CA GLN A 250 -1.74 -19.41 2.56
C GLN A 250 -1.45 -17.93 2.80
N LEU A 251 -2.25 -17.27 3.63
CA LEU A 251 -2.01 -15.88 4.00
C LEU A 251 -0.69 -15.74 4.77
N GLY A 252 -0.38 -16.67 5.68
CA GLY A 252 0.90 -16.70 6.39
C GLY A 252 2.09 -16.91 5.45
N ARG A 253 1.99 -17.83 4.50
CA ARG A 253 3.04 -18.06 3.48
C ARG A 253 3.27 -16.82 2.62
N ALA A 254 2.21 -16.19 2.12
CA ALA A 254 2.33 -14.97 1.32
C ALA A 254 2.99 -13.82 2.10
N LEU A 255 2.69 -13.71 3.40
CA LEU A 255 3.33 -12.71 4.25
C LEU A 255 4.83 -13.01 4.47
N LEU A 256 5.19 -14.28 4.69
CA LEU A 256 6.59 -14.72 4.81
C LEU A 256 7.42 -14.47 3.54
N GLU A 257 6.80 -14.57 2.36
CA GLU A 257 7.43 -14.22 1.09
C GLU A 257 7.74 -12.73 1.00
N LEU A 258 6.78 -11.88 1.40
CA LEU A 258 6.95 -10.42 1.45
C LEU A 258 8.01 -9.97 2.46
N LEU A 259 8.19 -10.75 3.53
CA LEU A 259 9.20 -10.53 4.58
C LEU A 259 10.59 -11.06 4.20
N SER A 260 10.70 -11.89 3.17
CA SER A 260 11.97 -12.55 2.84
C SER A 260 13.08 -11.59 2.35
N PRO A 261 14.37 -11.92 2.59
CA PRO A 261 15.49 -11.07 2.20
C PRO A 261 15.59 -10.74 0.71
N ALA A 262 15.18 -11.67 -0.17
CA ALA A 262 15.17 -11.46 -1.62
C ALA A 262 14.22 -10.31 -2.04
N THR A 263 13.06 -10.23 -1.38
CA THR A 263 12.13 -9.11 -1.52
C THR A 263 12.74 -7.83 -0.95
N ASN A 264 13.46 -7.90 0.18
CA ASN A 264 14.10 -6.74 0.81
C ASN A 264 15.31 -6.20 0.04
N GLN A 265 16.07 -7.03 -0.68
CA GLN A 265 17.14 -6.59 -1.58
C GLN A 265 16.60 -5.84 -2.79
N LYS A 266 15.52 -6.33 -3.42
CA LYS A 266 14.81 -5.59 -4.49
C LYS A 266 14.27 -4.24 -3.97
N LYS A 267 13.71 -4.20 -2.75
CA LYS A 267 13.27 -2.95 -2.08
C LYS A 267 14.42 -1.94 -1.91
N LYS A 268 15.58 -2.38 -1.41
CA LYS A 268 16.76 -1.51 -1.22
C LYS A 268 17.27 -0.92 -2.55
N ASN A 269 17.32 -1.75 -3.60
CA ASN A 269 17.77 -1.31 -4.92
C ASN A 269 16.80 -0.27 -5.54
N MET A 270 15.49 -0.44 -5.35
CA MET A 270 14.48 0.49 -5.88
C MET A 270 14.46 1.83 -5.12
N GLN A 271 14.60 1.81 -3.79
CA GLN A 271 14.72 3.03 -3.00
C GLN A 271 15.98 3.84 -3.33
N SER A 272 17.10 3.15 -3.59
CA SER A 272 18.34 3.77 -4.07
C SER A 272 18.15 4.43 -5.45
N SER A 273 17.49 3.73 -6.38
CA SER A 273 17.19 4.25 -7.72
C SER A 273 16.29 5.49 -7.70
N ASN A 274 15.24 5.49 -6.89
CA ASN A 274 14.32 6.62 -6.79
C ASN A 274 14.96 7.85 -6.13
N LYS A 275 15.83 7.67 -5.13
CA LYS A 275 16.64 8.76 -4.56
C LYS A 275 17.61 9.35 -5.60
N GLY A 276 18.23 8.49 -6.41
CA GLY A 276 19.10 8.92 -7.50
C GLY A 276 18.37 9.73 -8.59
N LYS A 277 17.15 9.34 -8.96
CA LYS A 277 16.32 10.09 -9.92
C LYS A 277 15.86 11.44 -9.36
N GLN A 278 15.48 11.50 -8.08
CA GLN A 278 15.10 12.76 -7.42
C GLN A 278 16.29 13.73 -7.31
N SER A 279 17.50 13.24 -7.01
CA SER A 279 18.68 14.11 -6.96
C SER A 279 19.08 14.61 -8.36
N LEU A 280 18.96 13.77 -9.40
CA LEU A 280 19.23 14.17 -10.77
C LEU A 280 18.26 15.27 -11.27
N ASN A 281 16.97 15.11 -10.99
CA ASN A 281 15.96 16.11 -11.36
C ASN A 281 16.23 17.44 -10.64
N ARG A 282 16.57 17.41 -9.35
CA ARG A 282 16.93 18.60 -8.58
C ARG A 282 18.17 19.31 -9.16
N GLN A 283 19.21 18.57 -9.52
CA GLN A 283 20.40 19.13 -10.17
C GLN A 283 20.09 19.72 -11.56
N GLN A 284 19.17 19.12 -12.31
CA GLN A 284 18.75 19.66 -13.60
C GLN A 284 17.94 20.94 -13.45
N GLU A 285 17.08 21.04 -12.44
CA GLU A 285 16.33 22.26 -12.11
C GLU A 285 17.27 23.39 -11.65
N GLU A 286 18.23 23.09 -10.77
CA GLU A 286 19.25 24.04 -10.31
C GLU A 286 20.12 24.54 -11.49
N ARG A 287 20.51 23.67 -12.43
CA ARG A 287 21.24 24.07 -13.65
C ARG A 287 20.40 24.93 -14.60
N LYS A 288 19.09 24.68 -14.70
CA LYS A 288 18.18 25.51 -15.51
C LYS A 288 18.01 26.89 -14.89
N ALA A 289 17.84 26.97 -13.57
CA ALA A 289 17.77 28.24 -12.83
C ALA A 289 19.06 29.06 -13.01
N ALA A 290 20.23 28.44 -12.84
CA ALA A 290 21.51 29.10 -13.04
C ALA A 290 21.71 29.62 -14.48
N ARG A 291 21.25 28.89 -15.50
CA ARG A 291 21.29 29.35 -16.90
C ARG A 291 20.36 30.55 -17.15
N GLN A 292 19.18 30.57 -16.53
CA GLN A 292 18.25 31.70 -16.65
C GLN A 292 18.80 32.95 -15.96
N GLU A 293 19.46 32.79 -14.81
CA GLU A 293 20.08 33.89 -14.07
C GLU A 293 21.30 34.44 -14.81
N HIS A 294 22.12 33.58 -15.41
CA HIS A 294 23.25 34.01 -16.26
C HIS A 294 22.77 34.74 -17.53
N GLY A 295 21.66 34.30 -18.14
CA GLY A 295 21.04 35.00 -19.27
C GLY A 295 20.50 36.39 -18.91
N ARG A 296 19.95 36.56 -17.69
CA ARG A 296 19.52 37.87 -17.18
C ARG A 296 20.70 38.82 -16.93
N GLN A 297 21.80 38.32 -16.38
CA GLN A 297 23.01 39.14 -16.14
C GLN A 297 23.67 39.61 -17.45
N GLN A 298 23.64 38.79 -18.50
CA GLN A 298 24.15 39.20 -19.82
C GLN A 298 23.26 40.24 -20.52
N GLN A 299 21.94 40.24 -20.26
CA GLN A 299 21.03 41.26 -20.79
C GLN A 299 21.07 42.60 -20.03
N SER A 300 21.62 42.65 -18.81
CA SER A 300 21.79 43.91 -18.06
C SER A 300 23.04 44.71 -18.41
N LEU A 301 23.91 44.20 -19.29
CA LEU A 301 25.11 44.92 -19.74
C LEU A 301 24.81 45.63 -21.08
N SER A 302 24.38 46.89 -21.00
CA SER A 302 24.28 47.78 -22.18
C SER A 302 25.67 48.31 -22.57
N PRO A 303 26.01 48.45 -23.87
CA PRO A 303 27.33 48.90 -24.28
C PRO A 303 27.50 50.41 -24.09
N GLN A 304 28.48 50.83 -23.29
CA GLN A 304 28.89 52.23 -23.16
C GLN A 304 29.47 52.75 -24.49
N LYS A 305 28.89 53.84 -25.01
CA LYS A 305 29.39 54.59 -26.16
C LYS A 305 30.78 55.15 -25.85
N LYS A 306 31.80 54.75 -26.61
CA LYS A 306 33.11 55.39 -26.63
C LYS A 306 33.07 56.63 -27.53
N THR A 307 33.29 57.80 -26.95
CA THR A 307 33.46 59.07 -27.67
C THR A 307 34.93 59.19 -28.07
N THR A 308 35.22 59.27 -29.38
CA THR A 308 36.57 59.45 -29.91
C THR A 308 36.78 60.93 -30.26
N ALA A 309 37.77 61.58 -29.64
CA ALA A 309 38.28 62.88 -30.04
C ALA A 309 39.40 62.69 -31.09
N VAL A 310 39.35 63.42 -32.19
CA VAL A 310 40.33 63.38 -33.29
C VAL A 310 41.26 64.58 -33.17
N LEU A 311 42.57 64.31 -33.03
CA LEU A 311 43.67 65.26 -33.21
C LEU A 311 44.47 64.79 -34.42
N ASN A 312 44.50 65.59 -35.49
CA ASN A 312 45.31 65.37 -36.68
C ASN A 312 46.76 65.82 -36.44
N PHE A 313 47.77 65.09 -36.95
CA PHE A 313 48.87 65.69 -37.74
C PHE A 313 49.69 64.64 -38.53
N SER A 314 49.76 64.93 -39.83
CA SER A 314 50.75 64.66 -40.90
C SER A 314 51.80 63.53 -40.85
N VAL A 315 51.64 62.65 -41.85
CA VAL A 315 52.53 61.87 -42.74
C VAL A 315 54.07 61.91 -42.61
N GLY A 316 54.67 60.72 -42.72
CA GLY A 316 55.99 60.45 -43.32
C GLY A 316 56.12 58.96 -43.71
N PRO A 317 56.54 58.57 -44.94
CA PRO A 317 56.45 57.19 -45.44
C PRO A 317 57.78 56.43 -45.40
N GLY A 318 57.74 55.09 -45.24
CA GLY A 318 58.93 54.26 -45.49
C GLY A 318 58.86 52.78 -45.08
N THR A 319 58.90 51.92 -46.11
CA THR A 319 59.53 50.58 -46.18
C THR A 319 58.88 49.31 -45.57
N MET A 320 58.91 48.25 -46.39
CA MET A 320 58.40 46.88 -46.24
C MET A 320 59.36 45.94 -45.43
N PRO A 321 59.30 44.59 -45.53
CA PRO A 321 58.64 43.67 -44.58
C PRO A 321 59.62 42.65 -43.94
N SER A 322 59.22 41.87 -42.93
CA SER A 322 59.87 40.56 -42.68
C SER A 322 59.04 39.59 -41.84
N LEU A 323 59.25 38.32 -42.20
CA LEU A 323 58.67 37.09 -41.68
C LEU A 323 59.34 36.57 -40.39
N HIS A 324 58.65 35.59 -39.79
CA HIS A 324 59.13 34.40 -39.04
C HIS A 324 59.12 34.41 -37.51
N GLY A 325 58.64 33.29 -36.97
CA GLY A 325 59.09 32.78 -35.67
C GLY A 325 58.02 32.04 -34.86
N THR A 326 57.83 30.74 -35.12
CA THR A 326 57.19 29.79 -34.21
C THR A 326 58.22 29.30 -33.18
N PHE A 327 57.87 29.20 -31.89
CA PHE A 327 58.47 28.21 -30.98
C PHE A 327 57.53 27.88 -29.81
N HIS A 328 57.37 26.59 -29.56
CA HIS A 328 56.71 25.98 -28.40
C HIS A 328 57.68 25.86 -27.23
N LEU A 329 57.16 25.93 -26.00
CA LEU A 329 57.77 25.34 -24.81
C LEU A 329 56.67 24.85 -23.85
N GLN A 330 56.72 23.56 -23.56
CA GLN A 330 56.07 22.91 -22.42
C GLN A 330 56.86 23.24 -21.14
N ASP A 331 56.18 23.41 -20.00
CA ASP A 331 56.57 22.73 -18.76
C ASP A 331 55.50 22.87 -17.65
N ALA A 332 55.17 21.70 -17.10
CA ALA A 332 54.78 21.26 -15.75
C ALA A 332 54.12 22.18 -14.67
N PRO A 333 53.40 21.57 -13.69
CA PRO A 333 52.47 22.25 -12.80
C PRO A 333 53.03 22.57 -11.41
N ILE A 334 52.40 23.53 -10.70
CA ILE A 334 52.60 23.79 -9.26
C ILE A 334 51.24 23.83 -8.52
N ILE A 335 51.17 23.05 -7.45
CA ILE A 335 50.14 22.87 -6.40
C ILE A 335 50.28 24.04 -5.39
N SER A 336 49.30 24.71 -4.76
CA SER A 336 48.26 24.33 -3.77
C SER A 336 47.56 25.63 -3.31
N GLY A 337 46.26 25.60 -2.98
CA GLY A 337 45.76 25.64 -1.59
C GLY A 337 44.76 26.80 -1.41
N PRO A 338 44.06 26.97 -0.27
CA PRO A 338 44.03 26.16 0.96
C PRO A 338 42.92 25.11 1.04
#